data_AF-K2CSX3-F1
#
_entry.id   AF-K2CSX3-F1
#
_cell.length_a   1.000
_cell.length_b   1.000
_cell.length_c   1.000
_cell.angle_alpha   90.00
_cell.angle_beta   90.00
_cell.angle_gamma   90.00
#
_symmetry.space_group_name_H-M   'P 1'
#
loop_
_entity.id
_entity.type
_entity.pdbx_description
1 polymer ?
#
loop_
_entity_poly.entity_id
_entity_poly.type
_entity_poly.pdbx_seq_one_letter_code
_entity_poly.pdbx_strand_id
1 'polypeptide(L)' 'MEEHQIIGGLGSAVSELLIEKMPVPLFRVGVQDKFGESGKYEELLDKFKLSAKSIIIESEKLLADKPK' A
#
# COMPACT_ATOMS: atom_id res chain seq x y z
N MET A 1 3.35 -1.58 4.15
CA MET A 1 2.26 -2.47 3.71
C MET A 1 1.33 -2.67 4.89
N GLU A 2 0.03 -2.68 4.67
CA GLU A 2 -0.99 -2.97 5.67
C GLU A 2 -2.13 -3.78 5.05
N GLU A 3 -2.64 -4.80 5.76
CA GLU A 3 -3.89 -5.48 5.41
C GLU A 3 -5.10 -4.71 5.97
N HIS A 4 -5.14 -3.42 5.64
CA HIS A 4 -6.09 -2.45 6.16
C HIS A 4 -6.35 -1.38 5.09
N GLN A 5 -7.36 -0.53 5.29
CA GLN A 5 -7.57 0.64 4.44
C GLN A 5 -6.35 1.55 4.47
N ILE A 6 -5.93 2.05 3.30
CA ILE A 6 -4.86 3.04 3.24
C ILE A 6 -5.25 4.37 3.90
N ILE A 7 -6.56 4.63 4.05
CA ILE A 7 -7.11 5.85 4.65
C ILE A 7 -7.20 5.67 6.15
N GLY A 8 -6.44 6.47 6.91
CA GLY A 8 -6.46 6.47 8.37
C GLY A 8 -5.72 5.28 9.01
N GLY A 9 -5.02 4.48 8.21
CA GLY A 9 -4.23 3.34 8.66
C GLY A 9 -2.75 3.67 8.94
N LEU A 10 -1.91 2.65 8.88
CA LEU A 10 -0.46 2.77 9.12
C LEU A 10 0.18 3.75 8.15
N GLY A 11 -0.16 3.65 6.86
CA GLY A 11 0.39 4.53 5.84
C GLY A 11 0.03 6.00 6.06
N SER A 12 -1.16 6.29 6.61
CA SER A 12 -1.54 7.65 7.00
C SER A 12 -0.70 8.18 8.16
N ALA A 13 -0.54 7.40 9.23
CA ALA A 13 0.30 7.78 10.37
C ALA A 13 1.76 8.03 9.98
N VAL A 14 2.32 7.20 9.09
CA VAL A 14 3.67 7.43 8.54
C VAL A 14 3.70 8.69 7.68
N SER A 15 2.67 8.93 6.86
CA SER A 15 2.59 10.14 6.02
C SER A 15 2.58 11.43 6.85
N GLU A 16 1.86 11.43 7.98
CA GLU A 16 1.80 12.56 8.92
C GLU A 16 3.19 12.86 9.49
N LEU A 17 3.89 11.84 9.98
CA LEU A 17 5.26 12.00 10.48
C LEU A 17 6.22 12.52 9.40
N LEU A 18 6.16 11.94 8.18
CA LEU A 18 7.07 12.31 7.10
C LEU A 18 6.86 13.75 6.66
N ILE A 19 5.61 14.21 6.51
CA ILE A 19 5.35 15.58 6.06
C ILE A 19 5.79 16.63 7.09
N GLU A 20 5.75 16.28 8.38
CA GLU A 20 6.19 17.18 9.46
C GLU A 20 7.71 17.20 9.65
N LYS A 21 8.40 16.07 9.48
CA LYS A 21 9.82 15.93 9.90
C LYS A 21 10.79 15.78 8.75
N MET A 22 10.44 15.03 7.71
CA MET A 22 11.35 14.69 6.62
C MET A 22 10.57 14.24 5.39
N PRO A 23 10.12 15.20 4.54
CA PRO A 23 9.37 14.87 3.34
C PRO A 23 10.23 14.03 2.39
N VAL A 24 9.78 12.80 2.15
CA VAL A 24 10.36 11.87 1.18
C VAL A 24 9.23 11.18 0.41
N PRO A 25 9.49 10.67 -0.80
CA PRO A 25 8.49 9.91 -1.52
C PRO A 25 7.98 8.73 -0.67
N LEU A 26 6.66 8.69 -0.46
CA LEU A 26 5.96 7.63 0.24
C LEU A 26 4.95 6.98 -0.70
N PHE A 27 4.99 5.66 -0.77
CA PHE A 27 3.95 4.87 -1.44
C PHE A 27 3.26 3.95 -0.43
N ARG A 28 1.93 3.92 -0.46
CA ARG A 28 1.12 3.15 0.49
C ARG A 28 0.54 1.92 -0.19
N VAL A 29 0.78 0.76 0.40
CA VAL A 29 0.24 -0.54 -0.04
C VAL A 29 -0.75 -1.02 1.01
N GLY A 30 -2.02 -1.10 0.62
CA GLY A 30 -3.16 -1.49 1.44
C GLY A 30 -4.46 -1.48 0.63
N VAL A 31 -5.60 -1.70 1.28
CA VAL A 31 -6.93 -1.71 0.65
C VAL A 31 -7.32 -0.29 0.21
N GLN A 32 -7.78 -0.17 -1.03
CA GLN A 32 -8.05 1.09 -1.71
C GLN A 32 -9.53 1.50 -1.60
N ASP A 33 -9.96 1.92 -0.41
CA ASP A 33 -11.34 2.38 -0.12
C ASP A 33 -12.42 1.43 -0.64
N LYS A 34 -12.32 0.17 -0.20
CA LYS A 34 -13.22 -0.92 -0.59
C LYS A 34 -13.63 -1.73 0.62
N PHE A 35 -14.89 -2.17 0.64
CA PHE A 35 -15.34 -3.13 1.63
C PHE A 35 -14.62 -4.47 1.51
N GLY A 36 -14.50 -5.16 2.64
CA GLY A 36 -14.05 -6.54 2.68
C GLY A 36 -15.04 -7.47 1.98
N GLU A 37 -14.55 -8.61 1.53
CA GLU A 37 -15.35 -9.62 0.84
C GLU A 37 -15.14 -10.99 1.47
N SER A 38 -16.11 -11.89 1.27
CA SER A 38 -15.99 -13.29 1.66
C SER A 38 -15.28 -14.07 0.56
N GLY A 39 -14.31 -14.89 0.92
CA GLY A 39 -13.52 -15.68 -0.02
C GLY A 39 -12.36 -16.37 0.68
N LYS A 40 -11.56 -17.13 -0.08
CA LYS A 40 -10.31 -17.66 0.46
C LYS A 40 -9.30 -16.54 0.64
N TYR A 41 -8.52 -16.62 1.70
CA TYR A 41 -7.59 -15.56 2.08
C TYR A 41 -6.60 -15.23 0.95
N GLU A 42 -6.03 -16.24 0.30
CA GLU A 42 -5.06 -16.07 -0.79
C GLU A 42 -5.68 -15.39 -2.02
N GLU A 43 -6.91 -15.78 -2.37
CA GLU A 43 -7.67 -15.18 -3.47
C GLU A 43 -8.01 -13.70 -3.17
N LEU A 44 -8.33 -13.40 -1.92
CA LEU A 44 -8.57 -12.03 -1.46
C LEU A 44 -7.29 -11.19 -1.49
N LEU A 45 -6.15 -11.74 -1.03
CA LEU A 45 -4.86 -11.04 -1.09
C LEU A 45 -4.49 -10.67 -2.54
N ASP A 46 -4.66 -11.59 -3.49
CA ASP A 46 -4.42 -11.29 -4.91
C ASP A 46 -5.39 -10.23 -5.44
N LYS A 47 -6.69 -10.33 -5.09
CA LYS A 47 -7.71 -9.36 -5.52
C LYS A 47 -7.43 -7.96 -4.99
N PHE A 48 -7.02 -7.83 -3.73
CA PHE A 48 -6.65 -6.56 -3.12
C PHE A 48 -5.21 -6.12 -3.43
N LYS A 49 -4.47 -6.90 -4.24
CA LYS A 49 -3.06 -6.64 -4.62
C LYS A 49 -2.10 -6.59 -3.42
N LEU A 50 -2.41 -7.37 -2.39
CA LEU A 50 -1.64 -7.49 -1.15
C LEU A 50 -0.76 -8.75 -1.14
N SER A 51 -0.80 -9.58 -2.18
CA SER A 51 0.10 -10.72 -2.28
C SER A 51 1.54 -10.29 -2.55
N ALA A 52 2.50 -11.12 -2.13
CA ALA A 52 3.92 -10.85 -2.33
C ALA A 52 4.27 -10.56 -3.80
N LYS A 53 3.64 -11.29 -4.75
CA LYS A 53 3.82 -11.08 -6.18
C LYS A 53 3.35 -9.69 -6.62
N SER A 54 2.18 -9.25 -6.16
CA SER A 54 1.67 -7.90 -6.45
C SER A 54 2.57 -6.81 -5.87
N ILE A 55 3.08 -7.01 -4.65
CA ILE A 55 3.96 -6.07 -3.97
C ILE A 55 5.28 -5.90 -4.73
N ILE A 56 5.90 -6.99 -5.19
CA ILE A 56 7.14 -6.95 -5.98
C ILE A 56 6.93 -6.14 -7.25
N ILE A 57 5.89 -6.48 -8.04
CA ILE A 57 5.59 -5.80 -9.30
C ILE A 57 5.38 -4.30 -9.09
N GLU A 58 4.63 -3.92 -8.06
CA GLU A 58 4.37 -2.51 -7.78
C GLU A 58 5.62 -1.78 -7.29
N SER A 59 6.44 -2.45 -6.47
CA SER A 59 7.73 -1.89 -6.00
C SER A 59 8.69 -1.63 -7.16
N GLU A 60 8.78 -2.55 -8.12
CA GLU A 60 9.61 -2.39 -9.32
C GLU A 60 9.18 -1.19 -10.17
N LYS A 61 7.87 -1.02 -10.37
CA LYS A 61 7.33 0.15 -11.09
C LYS A 61 7.68 1.46 -10.38
N LEU A 62 7.52 1.50 -9.06
CA LEU A 62 7.83 2.70 -8.28
C LEU A 62 9.31 3.09 -8.34
N LEU A 63 10.19 2.10 -8.38
CA LEU A 63 11.61 2.35 -8.54
C LEU A 63 11.95 2.86 -9.95
N ALA A 64 11.23 2.39 -10.97
CA ALA A 64 11.38 2.88 -12.35
C ALA A 64 10.83 4.31 -12.53
N ASP A 65 9.72 4.65 -11.85
CA ASP A 65 9.02 5.93 -11.97
C ASP A 65 9.54 7.01 -11.00
N LYS A 66 10.63 6.73 -10.27
CA LYS A 66 11.13 7.59 -9.20
C LYS A 66 11.47 8.99 -9.76
N PRO A 67 10.83 10.08 -9.30
CA PRO A 67 11.16 11.42 -9.74
C PRO A 67 12.62 11.72 -9.34
N LYS A 68 13.40 12.21 -10.30
CA LYS A 68 14.80 12.62 -10.10
C LYS A 68 14.90 13.85 -9.19
#